data_AF-A0A4Y2C0P1-F1
#
_entry.id   AF-A0A4Y2C0P1-F1
#
_cell.length_a   1.000
_cell.length_b   1.000
_cell.length_c   1.000
_cell.angle_alpha   90.00
_cell.angle_beta   90.00
_cell.angle_gamma   90.00
#
_symmetry.space_group_name_H-M   'P 1'
#
loop_
_entity.id
_entity.type
_entity.pdbx_description
1 polymer ?
#
loop_
_entity_poly.entity_id
_entity_poly.type
_entity_poly.pdbx_seq_one_letter_code
_entity_poly.pdbx_strand_id
1 'polypeptide(L)'
;MKLRTILLVNPQIKLNWVCAHVGIYGNELADLSAKNATTKEEVDIKVKIPKSWIKNQLMLTMLQEWQARWMSSPNSRFLYGIFPEVNTVGSYLSDAKL
;
A
#
# COMPACT_ATOMS: atom_id res chain seq x y z
N MET A 1 1.95 -18.67 6.65
CA MET A 1 0.76 -19.44 6.23
C MET A 1 0.71 -19.48 4.71
N LYS A 2 0.61 -20.66 4.06
CA LYS A 2 0.52 -20.78 2.59
C LYS A 2 -0.92 -21.11 2.19
N LEU A 3 -1.70 -20.09 1.84
CA LEU A 3 -3.14 -20.20 1.49
C LEU A 3 -3.40 -21.28 0.44
N ARG A 4 -2.59 -21.32 -0.62
CA ARG A 4 -2.68 -22.32 -1.70
C ARG A 4 -2.65 -23.75 -1.17
N THR A 5 -1.77 -24.05 -0.22
CA THR A 5 -1.65 -25.40 0.36
C THR A 5 -2.91 -25.78 1.12
N ILE A 6 -3.50 -24.85 1.87
CA ILE A 6 -4.71 -25.09 2.68
C ILE A 6 -5.91 -25.42 1.77
N LEU A 7 -6.07 -24.66 0.68
CA LEU A 7 -7.14 -24.88 -0.29
C LEU A 7 -6.96 -26.20 -1.07
N LEU A 8 -5.71 -26.58 -1.38
CA LEU A 8 -5.41 -27.85 -2.05
C LEU A 8 -5.68 -29.07 -1.16
N VAL A 9 -5.44 -28.95 0.15
CA VAL A 9 -5.68 -30.05 1.11
C VAL A 9 -7.16 -30.19 1.44
N ASN A 10 -7.95 -29.11 1.35
CA ASN A 10 -9.36 -29.10 1.75
C ASN A 10 -10.27 -28.69 0.58
N PRO A 11 -10.63 -29.64 -0.32
CA PRO A 11 -11.41 -29.32 -1.52
C PRO A 11 -12.86 -28.88 -1.24
N GLN A 12 -13.34 -29.04 -0.01
CA GLN A 12 -14.68 -28.58 0.40
C GLN A 12 -14.74 -27.06 0.65
N ILE A 13 -13.59 -26.40 0.86
CA ILE A 13 -13.55 -24.96 1.07
C ILE A 13 -13.74 -24.24 -0.26
N LYS A 14 -14.81 -23.46 -0.36
CA LYS A 14 -15.10 -22.61 -1.52
C LYS A 14 -14.84 -21.15 -1.16
N LEU A 15 -14.10 -20.45 -2.02
CA LEU A 15 -13.93 -19.00 -1.94
C LEU A 15 -14.82 -18.36 -2.98
N ASN A 16 -15.67 -17.44 -2.54
CA ASN A 16 -16.54 -16.65 -3.40
C ASN A 16 -16.28 -15.18 -3.12
N TRP A 17 -16.38 -14.35 -4.17
CA TRP A 17 -16.29 -12.90 -4.03
C TRP A 17 -17.68 -12.32 -3.82
N VAL A 18 -17.77 -11.34 -2.93
CA VAL A 18 -18.98 -10.55 -2.68
C VAL A 18 -18.62 -9.07 -2.77
N CYS A 19 -19.54 -8.25 -3.27
CA CYS A 19 -19.34 -6.81 -3.33
C CYS A 19 -19.21 -6.22 -1.91
N ALA A 20 -18.28 -5.30 -1.73
CA ALA A 20 -18.18 -4.51 -0.50
C ALA A 20 -19.30 -3.46 -0.43
N HIS A 21 -19.65 -3.03 0.79
CA HIS A 21 -20.54 -1.90 1.08
C HIS A 21 -21.95 -1.95 0.46
N VAL A 22 -22.50 -3.15 0.26
CA VAL A 22 -23.87 -3.35 -0.27
C VAL A 22 -24.88 -3.84 0.79
N GLY A 23 -24.58 -3.74 2.09
CA GLY A 23 -25.52 -4.19 3.15
C GLY A 23 -25.41 -5.66 3.55
N ILE A 24 -24.40 -6.41 3.06
CA ILE A 24 -24.23 -7.82 3.47
C ILE A 24 -23.66 -7.85 4.89
N TYR A 25 -24.53 -8.13 5.86
CA TYR A 25 -24.23 -8.09 7.29
C TYR A 25 -22.90 -8.77 7.68
N GLY A 26 -22.67 -10.00 7.21
CA GLY A 26 -21.43 -10.73 7.53
C GLY A 26 -20.17 -10.08 6.94
N ASN A 27 -20.27 -9.48 5.74
CA ASN A 27 -19.15 -8.77 5.12
C ASN A 27 -18.88 -7.44 5.84
N GLU A 28 -19.92 -6.71 6.20
CA GLU A 28 -19.82 -5.45 6.93
C GLU A 28 -19.24 -5.63 8.34
N LEU A 29 -19.64 -6.70 9.03
CA LEU A 29 -19.04 -7.06 10.31
C LEU A 29 -17.56 -7.41 10.18
N ALA A 30 -17.19 -8.13 9.12
CA ALA A 30 -15.79 -8.47 8.85
C ALA A 30 -14.96 -7.21 8.57
N ASP A 31 -15.46 -6.29 7.74
CA ASP A 31 -14.83 -5.00 7.45
C ASP A 31 -14.69 -4.14 8.71
N LEU A 32 -15.75 -4.04 9.53
CA LEU A 32 -15.71 -3.30 10.79
C LEU A 32 -14.66 -3.88 11.73
N SER A 33 -14.59 -5.21 11.83
CA SER A 33 -13.60 -5.89 12.65
C SER A 33 -12.18 -5.62 12.16
N ALA A 34 -11.95 -5.68 10.83
CA ALA A 34 -10.66 -5.37 10.24
C ALA A 34 -10.26 -3.91 10.49
N LYS A 35 -11.20 -2.97 10.35
CA LYS A 35 -10.97 -1.54 10.63
C LYS A 35 -10.60 -1.29 12.08
N ASN A 36 -11.32 -1.89 13.02
CA ASN A 36 -11.01 -1.78 14.45
C ASN A 36 -9.64 -2.37 14.81
N ALA A 37 -9.21 -3.43 14.11
CA ALA A 37 -7.88 -4.00 14.30
C ALA A 37 -6.77 -3.05 13.85
N THR A 38 -7.00 -2.20 12.85
CA THR A 38 -5.99 -1.21 12.41
C THR A 38 -5.71 -0.11 13.42
N THR A 39 -6.66 0.17 14.33
CA THR A 39 -6.53 1.20 15.36
C THR A 39 -6.01 0.67 16.69
N LYS A 40 -5.80 -0.64 16.81
CA LYS A 40 -5.32 -1.27 18.04
C LYS A 40 -3.84 -0.94 18.25
N GLU A 41 -3.46 -0.53 19.47
CA GLU A 41 -2.07 -0.18 19.80
C GLU A 41 -1.13 -1.39 19.74
N GLU A 42 -1.64 -2.57 20.10
CA GLU A 42 -0.87 -3.81 20.13
C GLU A 42 -1.23 -4.72 18.94
N VAL A 43 -0.18 -5.17 18.24
CA VAL A 43 -0.30 -6.06 17.10
C VAL A 43 -0.34 -7.52 17.57
N ASP A 44 -1.46 -8.19 17.37
CA ASP A 44 -1.66 -9.59 17.77
C ASP A 44 -0.69 -10.56 17.09
N ILE A 45 -0.29 -10.28 15.84
CA ILE A 45 0.61 -11.13 15.06
C ILE A 45 1.70 -10.27 14.40
N LYS A 46 2.94 -10.38 14.89
CA LYS A 46 4.10 -9.76 14.24
C LYS A 46 4.48 -10.50 12.96
N VAL A 47 3.99 -9.99 11.84
CA VAL A 47 4.43 -10.42 10.50
C VAL A 47 5.75 -9.73 10.16
N LYS A 48 6.64 -10.43 9.44
CA LYS A 48 7.89 -9.83 8.95
C LYS A 48 7.58 -8.68 8.00
N ILE A 49 8.42 -7.64 8.05
CA ILE A 49 8.30 -6.47 7.16
C ILE A 49 8.40 -6.95 5.70
N PRO A 50 7.40 -6.64 4.85
CA PRO A 50 7.43 -7.00 3.44
C PRO A 50 8.61 -6.32 2.72
N LYS A 51 9.23 -7.03 1.78
CA LYS A 51 10.28 -6.47 0.90
C LYS A 51 9.79 -5.24 0.12
N SER A 52 8.52 -5.25 -0.29
CA SER A 52 7.88 -4.12 -0.97
C SER A 52 7.84 -2.87 -0.09
N TRP A 53 7.56 -3.02 1.21
CA TRP A 53 7.54 -1.90 2.15
C TRP A 53 8.92 -1.25 2.24
N ILE A 54 9.98 -2.04 2.41
CA ILE A 54 11.37 -1.54 2.47
C ILE A 54 11.73 -0.80 1.17
N LYS A 55 11.40 -1.36 0.00
CA LYS A 55 11.62 -0.71 -1.30
C LYS A 55 10.89 0.63 -1.40
N ASN A 56 9.64 0.69 -0.97
CA ASN A 56 8.85 1.90 -0.99
C ASN A 56 9.45 2.97 -0.06
N GLN A 57 9.88 2.60 1.15
CA GLN A 57 10.53 3.54 2.07
C GLN A 57 11.81 4.11 1.46
N LEU A 58 12.67 3.26 0.88
CA LEU A 58 13.89 3.72 0.22
C LEU A 58 13.59 4.68 -0.94
N MET A 59 12.60 4.36 -1.77
CA MET A 59 12.19 5.21 -2.88
C MET A 59 11.68 6.58 -2.38
N LEU A 60 10.86 6.60 -1.32
CA LEU A 60 10.36 7.85 -0.73
C LEU A 60 11.51 8.71 -0.21
N THR A 61 12.46 8.13 0.52
CA THR A 61 13.65 8.85 1.00
C THR A 61 14.48 9.40 -0.16
N MET A 62 14.72 8.60 -1.20
CA MET A 62 15.45 9.06 -2.39
C MET A 62 14.76 10.21 -3.10
N LEU A 63 13.42 10.16 -3.22
CA LEU A 63 12.63 11.23 -3.83
C LEU A 63 12.70 12.51 -3.01
N GLN A 64 12.61 12.41 -1.68
CA GLN A 64 12.73 13.57 -0.78
C GLN A 64 14.10 14.24 -0.90
N GLU A 65 15.18 13.45 -0.90
CA GLU A 65 16.54 13.95 -1.09
C GLU A 65 16.71 14.63 -2.46
N TRP A 66 16.16 14.02 -3.50
CA TRP A 66 16.24 14.57 -4.83
C TRP A 66 15.41 15.86 -4.98
N GLN A 67 14.23 15.92 -4.36
CA GLN A 67 13.42 17.13 -4.27
C GLN A 67 14.17 18.26 -3.53
N ALA A 68 14.85 17.96 -2.43
CA ALA A 68 15.64 18.94 -1.68
C ALA A 68 16.80 19.51 -2.52
N ARG A 69 17.47 18.67 -3.31
CA ARG A 69 18.50 19.10 -4.27
C ARG A 69 17.91 19.94 -5.40
N TRP A 70 16.73 19.56 -5.89
CA TRP A 70 16.05 20.30 -6.94
C TRP A 70 15.65 21.71 -6.50
N MET A 71 15.11 21.84 -5.28
CA MET A 71 14.75 23.15 -4.71
C MET A 71 15.98 24.04 -4.47
N SER A 72 17.11 23.46 -4.09
CA SER A 72 18.33 24.21 -3.76
C SER A 72 19.23 24.52 -4.97
N SER A 73 18.89 24.05 -6.19
CA SER A 73 19.70 24.29 -7.39
C SER A 73 19.67 25.76 -7.84
N PRO A 74 20.81 26.47 -7.83
CA PRO A 74 20.88 27.88 -8.25
C PRO A 74 20.82 28.05 -9.77
N ASN A 75 21.28 27.05 -10.54
CA ASN A 75 21.45 27.16 -11.99
C ASN A 75 20.23 26.67 -12.79
N SER A 76 19.22 26.11 -12.14
CA SER A 76 18.09 25.43 -12.79
C SER A 76 16.75 26.13 -12.56
N ARG A 77 16.75 27.41 -12.13
CA ARG A 77 15.54 28.13 -11.70
C ARG A 77 14.46 28.26 -12.78
N PHE A 78 14.85 28.38 -14.05
CA PHE A 78 13.90 28.38 -15.17
C PHE A 78 13.15 27.03 -15.27
N LEU A 79 13.89 25.91 -15.26
CA LEU A 79 13.30 24.58 -15.31
C LEU A 79 12.50 24.25 -14.06
N TYR A 80 12.94 24.70 -12.88
CA TYR A 80 12.19 24.59 -11.63
C TYR A 80 10.83 25.30 -11.70
N GLY A 81 10.76 26.45 -12.37
CA GLY A 81 9.49 27.17 -12.58
C GLY A 81 8.48 26.40 -13.43
N ILE A 82 8.95 25.48 -14.28
CA ILE A 82 8.10 24.64 -15.14
C ILE A 82 7.79 23.30 -14.45
N PHE A 83 8.78 22.70 -13.78
CA PHE A 83 8.66 21.43 -13.08
C PHE A 83 9.16 21.58 -11.65
N PRO A 84 8.34 22.08 -10.71
CA PRO A 84 8.78 22.33 -9.34
C PRO A 84 8.95 21.05 -8.50
N GLU A 85 8.29 19.96 -8.92
CA GLU A 85 8.29 18.67 -8.23
C GLU A 85 9.01 17.59 -9.02
N VAL A 86 9.72 16.75 -8.29
CA VAL A 86 10.38 15.56 -8.80
C VAL A 86 9.36 14.43 -8.73
N ASN A 87 8.69 14.21 -9.85
CA ASN A 87 7.79 13.09 -10.02
C ASN A 87 8.44 12.03 -10.91
N THR A 88 8.70 10.85 -10.35
CA THR A 88 8.88 9.65 -11.16
C THR A 88 7.50 9.06 -11.42
N VAL A 89 6.89 9.40 -12.56
CA VAL A 89 5.78 8.58 -13.06
C VAL A 89 6.39 7.25 -13.48
N GLY A 90 6.33 6.28 -12.56
CA GLY A 90 6.99 4.99 -12.71
C GLY A 90 6.35 3.93 -11.83
N SER A 91 5.17 3.48 -12.27
CA SER A 91 4.54 2.17 -12.01
C SER A 91 4.60 1.66 -10.56
N TYR A 92 3.53 1.82 -9.77
CA TYR A 92 3.05 0.88 -8.71
C TYR A 92 1.87 1.47 -7.90
N LEU A 93 1.47 2.73 -8.15
CA LEU A 93 0.35 3.38 -7.44
C LEU A 93 -0.91 3.59 -8.30
N SER A 94 -1.03 2.94 -9.46
CA SER A 94 -2.30 2.89 -10.21
C SER A 94 -3.26 1.80 -9.72
N ASP A 95 -2.80 0.84 -8.91
CA ASP A 95 -3.56 -0.40 -8.67
C ASP A 95 -4.09 -0.54 -7.23
N ALA A 96 -4.34 0.57 -6.54
CA ALA A 96 -4.97 0.57 -5.22
C ALA A 96 -6.14 1.55 -5.11
N LYS A 97 -6.95 1.63 -6.17
CA LYS A 97 -8.30 2.21 -6.13
C LYS A 97 -9.32 1.13 -6.46
N LEU A 98 -9.52 0.22 -5.52
CA LEU A 98 -10.74 -0.58 -5.31
C LEU A 98 -10.90 -0.77 -3.80
#